data_AF-A0A9X2BYY3-F1
#
_entry.id   AF-A0A9X2BYY3-F1
#
_cell.length_a   1.000
_cell.length_b   1.000
_cell.length_c   1.000
_cell.angle_alpha   90.00
_cell.angle_beta   90.00
_cell.angle_gamma   90.00
#
_symmetry.space_group_name_H-M   'P 1'
#
loop_
_entity.id
_entity.type
_entity.pdbx_description
1 polymer ?
#
loop_
_entity_poly.entity_id
_entity_poly.type
_entity_poly.pdbx_seq_one_letter_code
_entity_poly.pdbx_strand_id
1 'polypeptide(L)'
;MRQLCPKCGHAPLPADQAFPAECPACGVILARAGTLARERPEMHGLAEAARGDSSLWHVPDKVDATAFKLRVALLVFFAIWGGRLSWMSLREGDMMDSFIHGPLLVFHEAGHVIFRLFGEWVTVAGGTLGQLLMPAILCGALLWKNRDPFGASIGLWLFGVSLLDVAPYMYDAWEPKLTLLGGGTGNDSFHDWIYLFDSVNQLHHAQAIGAFTHALGVAVVLLALAWGAGVLRLQRRRVAGEVLVEP
;
A
#
# COMPACT_ATOMS: atom_id res chain seq x y z
N MET A 1 42.32 29.84 -10.66
CA MET A 1 43.03 28.60 -11.05
C MET A 1 43.31 27.79 -9.80
N ARG A 2 42.94 26.51 -9.74
CA ARG A 2 43.23 25.66 -8.56
C ARG A 2 44.75 25.57 -8.39
N GLN A 3 45.27 25.88 -7.21
CA GLN A 3 46.71 25.75 -6.91
C GLN A 3 47.09 24.39 -6.30
N LEU A 4 46.08 23.55 -6.00
CA LEU A 4 46.24 22.26 -5.33
C LEU A 4 45.57 21.15 -6.14
N CYS A 5 46.17 19.97 -6.16
CA CYS A 5 45.58 18.78 -6.76
C CYS A 5 44.31 18.35 -5.99
N PRO A 6 43.15 18.16 -6.63
CA PRO A 6 41.90 17.78 -5.95
C PRO A 6 41.88 16.35 -5.42
N LYS A 7 42.79 15.47 -5.86
CA LYS A 7 42.86 14.07 -5.42
C LYS A 7 43.77 13.89 -4.19
N CYS A 8 44.94 14.53 -4.18
CA CYS A 8 45.96 14.32 -3.13
C CYS A 8 46.44 15.60 -2.43
N GLY A 9 45.95 16.77 -2.81
CA GLY A 9 46.33 18.05 -2.19
C GLY A 9 47.72 18.57 -2.56
N HIS A 10 48.42 17.98 -3.53
CA HIS A 10 49.76 18.42 -3.94
C HIS A 10 49.78 19.85 -4.50
N ALA A 11 50.77 20.64 -4.07
CA ALA A 11 51.09 21.97 -4.57
C ALA A 11 52.63 22.18 -4.60
N PRO A 12 53.17 22.99 -5.54
CA PRO A 12 52.46 23.63 -6.64
C PRO A 12 52.11 22.64 -7.76
N LEU A 13 51.03 22.92 -8.50
CA LEU A 13 50.75 22.18 -9.74
C LEU A 13 51.75 22.58 -10.84
N PRO A 14 51.99 21.73 -11.86
CA PRO A 14 52.82 22.08 -13.01
C PRO A 14 52.41 23.42 -13.63
N ALA A 15 53.40 24.22 -14.01
CA ALA A 15 53.19 25.55 -14.59
C ALA A 15 52.47 25.49 -15.94
N ASP A 16 52.75 24.45 -16.72
CA ASP A 16 52.01 24.11 -17.94
C ASP A 16 50.94 23.06 -17.63
N GLN A 17 49.68 23.47 -17.75
CA GLN A 17 48.51 22.61 -17.55
C GLN A 17 47.85 22.20 -18.88
N ALA A 18 48.57 22.32 -20.01
CA ALA A 18 48.13 21.80 -21.29
C ALA A 18 47.96 20.27 -21.26
N PHE A 19 46.98 19.76 -22.01
CA PHE A 19 46.62 18.35 -21.98
C PHE A 19 47.77 17.48 -22.55
N PRO A 20 48.16 16.36 -21.91
CA PRO A 20 47.62 15.77 -20.68
C PRO A 20 48.45 16.14 -19.43
N ALA A 21 48.14 17.27 -18.79
CA ALA A 21 48.78 17.64 -17.53
C ALA A 21 48.41 16.68 -16.39
N GLU A 22 49.40 15.96 -15.89
CA GLU A 22 49.30 15.01 -14.78
C GLU A 22 49.86 15.60 -13.48
N CYS A 23 49.28 15.20 -12.35
CA CYS A 23 49.86 15.52 -11.05
C CYS A 23 51.09 14.64 -10.79
N PRO A 24 52.29 15.21 -10.54
CA PRO A 24 53.51 14.42 -10.35
C PRO A 24 53.48 13.51 -9.11
N ALA A 25 52.63 13.82 -8.12
CA ALA A 25 52.53 13.04 -6.89
C ALA A 25 51.58 11.83 -6.98
N CYS A 26 50.56 11.86 -7.85
CA CYS A 26 49.52 10.82 -7.85
C CYS A 26 49.05 10.39 -9.24
N GLY A 27 49.63 10.93 -10.31
CA GLY A 27 49.35 10.58 -11.70
C GLY A 27 47.93 10.94 -12.18
N VAL A 28 47.17 11.74 -11.42
CA VAL A 28 45.82 12.13 -11.87
C VAL A 28 45.90 13.18 -12.97
N ILE A 29 45.19 12.96 -14.06
CA ILE A 29 45.03 13.92 -15.15
C ILE A 29 44.14 15.07 -14.66
N LEU A 30 44.70 16.27 -14.51
CA LEU A 30 44.06 17.41 -13.85
C LEU A 30 42.80 17.90 -14.59
N ALA A 31 42.78 17.78 -15.92
CA ALA A 31 41.62 18.11 -16.74
C ALA A 31 40.38 17.23 -16.43
N ARG A 32 40.58 15.99 -15.99
CA ARG A 32 39.50 15.03 -15.64
C ARG A 32 39.11 15.09 -14.16
N ALA A 33 39.94 15.68 -13.32
CA ALA A 33 39.68 15.79 -11.88
C ALA A 33 38.75 16.98 -11.53
N GLY A 34 38.56 17.93 -12.46
CA GLY A 34 37.58 19.01 -12.35
C GLY A 34 36.13 18.50 -12.32
N THR A 35 35.82 17.48 -13.12
CA THR A 35 34.48 16.87 -13.21
C THR A 35 34.17 15.98 -12.01
N LEU A 36 35.12 15.18 -11.53
CA LEU A 36 34.92 14.29 -10.37
C LEU A 36 34.71 15.06 -9.04
N ALA A 37 35.24 16.28 -8.91
CA ALA A 37 35.00 17.13 -7.74
C ALA A 37 33.55 17.66 -7.68
N ARG A 38 32.83 17.66 -8.80
CA ARG A 38 31.42 18.06 -8.89
C ARG A 38 30.46 16.93 -8.48
N GLU A 39 30.95 15.69 -8.49
CA GLU A 39 30.23 14.47 -8.11
C GLU A 39 30.53 14.02 -6.66
N ARG A 40 31.07 14.91 -5.81
CA ARG A 40 31.12 14.60 -4.38
C ARG A 40 29.66 14.58 -3.90
N PRO A 41 29.12 13.43 -3.45
CA PRO A 41 27.77 13.40 -2.93
C PRO A 41 27.74 14.33 -1.74
N GLU A 42 26.98 15.42 -1.81
CA GLU A 42 26.73 16.25 -0.65
C GLU A 42 26.13 15.35 0.42
N MET A 43 26.83 15.20 1.54
CA MET A 43 26.34 14.55 2.76
C MET A 43 25.12 15.26 3.38
N HIS A 44 24.44 16.15 2.64
CA HIS A 44 23.15 16.73 2.99
C HIS A 44 22.00 15.71 2.90
N GLY A 45 22.13 14.67 2.04
CA GLY A 45 21.07 13.70 1.79
C GLY A 45 20.69 12.78 2.96
N LEU A 46 21.54 12.65 3.98
CA LEU A 46 21.22 11.84 5.18
C LEU A 46 20.40 12.62 6.22
N ALA A 47 20.46 13.96 6.19
CA ALA A 47 19.71 14.81 7.12
C ALA A 47 18.33 15.23 6.57
N GLU A 48 18.12 15.21 5.25
CA GLU A 48 16.81 15.48 4.64
C GLU A 48 15.82 14.31 4.74
N ALA A 49 16.31 13.08 4.87
CA ALA A 49 15.46 11.93 5.20
C ALA A 49 14.77 12.05 6.57
N ALA A 50 15.28 12.93 7.45
CA ALA A 50 14.76 13.18 8.79
C ALA A 50 13.85 14.42 8.88
N ARG A 51 13.66 15.19 7.78
CA ARG A 51 12.74 16.33 7.78
C ARG A 51 11.33 15.90 7.40
N GLY A 52 10.66 15.27 8.36
CA GLY A 52 9.24 15.42 8.70
C GLY A 52 8.17 15.78 7.65
N ASP A 53 8.26 15.35 6.39
CA ASP A 53 7.08 15.26 5.53
C ASP A 53 6.44 13.90 5.84
N SER A 54 5.42 13.91 6.69
CA SER A 54 4.76 12.68 7.14
C SER A 54 4.35 11.86 5.90
N SER A 55 4.97 10.68 5.71
CA SER A 55 4.78 9.81 4.54
C SER A 55 3.31 9.59 4.16
N LEU A 56 2.39 9.70 5.13
CA LEU A 56 0.94 9.58 4.99
C LEU A 56 0.27 10.70 4.18
N TRP A 57 0.90 11.86 4.09
CA TRP A 57 0.34 13.07 3.47
C TRP A 57 1.23 13.64 2.38
N HIS A 58 2.19 12.84 1.90
CA HIS A 58 3.10 13.29 0.85
C HIS A 58 2.35 13.80 -0.38
N VAL A 59 2.73 14.98 -0.85
CA VAL A 59 2.19 15.59 -2.06
C VAL A 59 3.35 15.98 -2.97
N PRO A 60 3.33 15.62 -4.26
CA PRO A 60 4.30 16.10 -5.23
C PRO A 60 4.29 17.63 -5.35
N ASP A 61 5.41 18.24 -5.78
CA ASP A 61 5.50 19.70 -5.92
C ASP A 61 4.59 20.24 -7.04
N LYS A 62 4.42 19.46 -8.10
CA LYS A 62 3.48 19.73 -9.19
C LYS A 62 2.59 18.52 -9.40
N VAL A 63 1.29 18.76 -9.51
CA VAL A 63 0.29 17.74 -9.82
C VAL A 63 -0.26 18.01 -11.20
N ASP A 64 -0.19 17.02 -12.08
CA ASP A 64 -0.82 17.06 -13.39
C ASP A 64 -2.35 17.13 -13.25
N ALA A 65 -2.98 18.02 -14.03
CA ALA A 65 -4.42 18.27 -13.94
C ALA A 65 -5.25 17.06 -14.37
N THR A 66 -4.78 16.28 -15.34
CA THR A 66 -5.47 15.06 -15.81
C THR A 66 -5.38 13.98 -14.74
N ALA A 67 -4.19 13.72 -14.20
CA ALA A 67 -3.99 12.78 -13.10
C ALA A 67 -4.85 13.13 -11.88
N PHE A 68 -4.94 14.42 -11.52
CA PHE A 68 -5.80 14.88 -10.44
C PHE A 68 -7.28 14.56 -10.71
N LYS A 69 -7.81 14.90 -11.89
CA LYS A 69 -9.20 14.60 -12.28
C LYS A 69 -9.50 13.10 -12.23
N LEU A 70 -8.58 12.27 -12.72
CA LEU A 70 -8.72 10.80 -12.68
C LEU A 70 -8.75 10.28 -11.25
N ARG A 71 -7.90 10.80 -10.35
CA ARG A 71 -7.92 10.39 -8.94
C ARG A 71 -9.21 10.81 -8.22
N VAL A 72 -9.76 11.99 -8.54
CA VAL A 72 -11.08 12.40 -8.05
C VAL A 72 -12.16 11.43 -8.54
N ALA A 73 -12.16 11.08 -9.83
CA ALA A 73 -13.11 10.13 -10.39
C ALA A 73 -12.99 8.75 -9.74
N LEU A 74 -11.76 8.25 -9.52
CA LEU A 74 -11.51 7.00 -8.81
C LEU A 74 -12.04 7.04 -7.37
N LEU A 75 -11.80 8.13 -6.63
CA LEU A 75 -12.30 8.24 -5.26
C LEU A 75 -13.83 8.21 -5.21
N VAL A 76 -14.51 8.91 -6.13
CA VAL A 76 -15.98 8.87 -6.24
C VAL A 76 -16.47 7.46 -6.56
N PHE A 77 -15.82 6.77 -7.50
CA PHE A 77 -16.13 5.38 -7.83
C PHE A 77 -15.99 4.47 -6.61
N PHE A 78 -14.87 4.51 -5.89
CA PHE A 78 -14.66 3.71 -4.69
C PHE A 78 -15.56 4.09 -3.52
N ALA A 79 -16.00 5.35 -3.43
CA ALA A 79 -16.98 5.77 -2.43
C ALA A 79 -18.37 5.16 -2.71
N ILE A 80 -18.83 5.20 -3.96
CA ILE A 80 -20.10 4.59 -4.36
C ILE A 80 -20.03 3.07 -4.19
N TRP A 81 -18.96 2.45 -4.67
CA TRP A 81 -18.79 1.00 -4.60
C TRP A 81 -18.65 0.51 -3.16
N GLY A 82 -17.78 1.16 -2.37
CA GLY A 82 -17.60 0.84 -0.96
C GLY A 82 -18.88 1.06 -0.15
N GLY A 83 -19.64 2.11 -0.45
CA GLY A 83 -20.95 2.34 0.15
C GLY A 83 -21.95 1.23 -0.17
N ARG A 84 -22.01 0.78 -1.42
CA ARG A 84 -22.86 -0.36 -1.82
C ARG A 84 -22.46 -1.64 -1.07
N LEU A 85 -21.17 -1.96 -1.01
CA LEU A 85 -20.68 -3.16 -0.32
C LEU A 85 -20.95 -3.08 1.19
N SER A 86 -20.78 -1.90 1.80
CA SER A 86 -21.05 -1.67 3.23
C SER A 86 -22.53 -1.81 3.62
N TRP A 87 -23.44 -1.75 2.64
CA TRP A 87 -24.89 -1.86 2.85
C TRP A 87 -25.43 -3.26 2.55
N MET A 88 -24.59 -4.17 2.06
CA MET A 88 -24.98 -5.57 1.82
C MET A 88 -25.35 -6.26 3.12
N SER A 89 -26.31 -7.17 3.07
CA SER A 89 -26.80 -7.85 4.27
C SER A 89 -25.73 -8.79 4.82
N LEU A 90 -25.25 -8.50 6.03
CA LEU A 90 -24.38 -9.40 6.78
C LEU A 90 -25.03 -10.77 7.04
N ARG A 91 -26.34 -10.76 7.37
CA ARG A 91 -27.07 -11.98 7.74
C ARG A 91 -27.36 -12.88 6.55
N GLU A 92 -27.73 -12.29 5.42
CA GLU A 92 -28.01 -13.06 4.21
C GLU A 92 -26.74 -13.42 3.45
N GLY A 93 -25.62 -12.77 3.78
CA GLY A 93 -24.33 -13.04 3.14
C GLY A 93 -24.22 -12.52 1.71
N ASP A 94 -24.99 -11.49 1.34
CA ASP A 94 -25.02 -10.90 -0.02
C ASP A 94 -23.61 -10.56 -0.56
N MET A 95 -22.66 -10.32 0.34
CA MET A 95 -21.26 -10.04 0.02
C MET A 95 -20.58 -11.22 -0.70
N MET A 96 -20.96 -12.46 -0.40
CA MET A 96 -20.40 -13.68 -0.99
C MET A 96 -20.75 -13.82 -2.47
N ASP A 97 -21.87 -13.25 -2.92
CA ASP A 97 -22.26 -13.19 -4.33
C ASP A 97 -21.68 -11.97 -5.06
N SER A 98 -20.92 -11.12 -4.36
CA SER A 98 -20.37 -9.91 -4.95
C SER A 98 -19.20 -10.23 -5.89
N PHE A 99 -19.00 -9.38 -6.90
CA PHE A 99 -17.87 -9.50 -7.81
C PHE A 99 -16.50 -9.50 -7.08
N ILE A 100 -16.38 -8.76 -5.97
CA ILE A 100 -15.12 -8.63 -5.24
C ILE A 100 -14.78 -9.86 -4.40
N HIS A 101 -15.79 -10.66 -4.02
CA HIS A 101 -15.59 -11.91 -3.29
C HIS A 101 -14.69 -12.87 -4.07
N GLY A 102 -14.91 -13.05 -5.38
CA GLY A 102 -14.12 -13.98 -6.20
C GLY A 102 -12.60 -13.74 -6.15
N PRO A 103 -12.09 -12.54 -6.47
CA PRO A 103 -10.67 -12.22 -6.31
C PRO A 103 -10.16 -12.35 -4.87
N LEU A 104 -10.95 -11.97 -3.86
CA LEU A 104 -10.56 -12.11 -2.45
C LEU A 104 -10.44 -13.57 -2.03
N LEU A 105 -11.36 -14.41 -2.49
CA LEU A 105 -11.37 -15.85 -2.25
C LEU A 105 -10.12 -16.52 -2.81
N VAL A 106 -9.60 -16.08 -3.96
CA VAL A 106 -8.32 -16.60 -4.47
C VAL A 106 -7.18 -16.37 -3.48
N PHE A 107 -7.13 -15.20 -2.83
CA PHE A 107 -6.13 -14.91 -1.80
C PHE A 107 -6.42 -15.66 -0.48
N HIS A 108 -7.69 -15.96 -0.19
CA HIS A 108 -8.08 -16.84 0.90
C HIS A 108 -7.53 -18.25 0.67
N GLU A 109 -7.84 -18.88 -0.46
CA GLU A 109 -7.33 -20.22 -0.78
C GLU A 109 -5.79 -20.27 -0.83
N ALA A 110 -5.16 -19.26 -1.40
CA ALA A 110 -3.70 -19.14 -1.39
C ALA A 110 -3.14 -19.01 0.04
N GLY A 111 -3.87 -18.34 0.93
CA GLY A 111 -3.55 -18.22 2.33
C GLY A 111 -3.41 -19.57 3.03
N HIS A 112 -4.36 -20.48 2.85
CA HIS A 112 -4.26 -21.84 3.38
C HIS A 112 -2.96 -22.53 2.92
N VAL A 113 -2.62 -22.41 1.63
CA VAL A 113 -1.42 -23.03 1.07
C VAL A 113 -0.14 -22.43 1.66
N ILE A 114 -0.06 -21.09 1.74
CA ILE A 114 1.11 -20.36 2.25
C ILE A 114 1.35 -20.68 3.73
N PHE A 115 0.28 -20.71 4.53
CA PHE A 115 0.37 -20.89 5.97
C PHE A 115 0.40 -22.36 6.42
N ARG A 116 0.34 -23.31 5.48
CA ARG A 116 0.44 -24.76 5.75
C ARG A 116 1.65 -25.16 6.59
N LEU A 117 2.75 -24.42 6.45
CA LEU A 117 4.02 -24.69 7.13
C LEU A 117 3.96 -24.47 8.66
N PHE A 118 2.92 -23.80 9.17
CA PHE A 118 2.81 -23.39 10.58
C PHE A 118 1.82 -24.23 11.40
N GLY A 119 1.40 -25.39 10.87
CA GLY A 119 0.46 -26.30 11.52
C GLY A 119 -1.00 -26.02 11.15
N GLU A 120 -1.87 -26.96 11.48
CA GLU A 120 -3.27 -26.99 11.01
C GLU A 120 -4.05 -25.73 11.40
N TRP A 121 -4.01 -25.32 12.66
CA TRP A 121 -4.74 -24.15 13.13
C TRP A 121 -4.38 -22.88 12.34
N VAL A 122 -3.07 -22.66 12.12
CA VAL A 122 -2.57 -21.51 11.35
C VAL A 122 -2.84 -21.69 9.86
N THR A 123 -2.90 -22.92 9.36
CA THR A 123 -3.32 -23.22 7.99
C THR A 123 -4.76 -22.77 7.76
N VAL A 124 -5.67 -23.14 8.66
CA VAL A 124 -7.10 -22.76 8.59
C VAL A 124 -7.29 -21.25 8.75
N ALA A 125 -6.65 -20.64 9.76
CA ALA A 125 -6.63 -19.17 9.88
C ALA A 125 -5.95 -18.48 8.68
N GLY A 126 -5.05 -19.21 8.01
CA GLY A 126 -4.27 -18.80 6.87
C GLY A 126 -5.12 -18.24 5.74
N GLY A 127 -6.33 -18.75 5.54
CA GLY A 127 -7.24 -18.24 4.52
C GLY A 127 -7.55 -16.76 4.73
N THR A 128 -8.20 -16.44 5.84
CA THR A 128 -8.49 -15.04 6.19
C THR A 128 -7.22 -14.19 6.30
N LEU A 129 -6.13 -14.74 6.83
CA LEU A 129 -4.85 -14.03 6.90
C LEU A 129 -4.35 -13.64 5.50
N GLY A 130 -4.40 -14.53 4.51
CA GLY A 130 -4.00 -14.23 3.13
C GLY A 130 -4.85 -13.11 2.51
N GLN A 131 -6.17 -13.22 2.67
CA GLN A 131 -7.15 -12.24 2.20
C GLN A 131 -6.95 -10.84 2.81
N LEU A 132 -6.52 -10.73 4.07
CA LEU A 132 -6.26 -9.46 4.75
C LEU A 132 -4.82 -8.94 4.53
N LEU A 133 -3.82 -9.82 4.46
CA LEU A 133 -2.43 -9.42 4.31
C LEU A 133 -2.15 -8.84 2.93
N MET A 134 -2.75 -9.38 1.87
CA MET A 134 -2.55 -8.87 0.51
C MET A 134 -2.85 -7.36 0.39
N PRO A 135 -4.04 -6.85 0.74
CA PRO A 135 -4.32 -5.42 0.64
C PRO A 135 -3.52 -4.58 1.64
N ALA A 136 -3.18 -5.13 2.82
CA ALA A 136 -2.30 -4.45 3.77
C ALA A 136 -0.88 -4.24 3.19
N ILE A 137 -0.33 -5.26 2.54
CA ILE A 137 0.97 -5.19 1.84
C ILE A 137 0.89 -4.19 0.69
N LEU A 138 -0.19 -4.21 -0.11
CA LEU A 138 -0.40 -3.24 -1.19
C LEU A 138 -0.43 -1.81 -0.65
N CYS A 139 -1.19 -1.55 0.41
CA CYS A 139 -1.25 -0.26 1.09
C CYS A 139 0.13 0.21 1.54
N GLY A 140 0.88 -0.65 2.25
CA GLY A 140 2.23 -0.34 2.74
C GLY A 140 3.23 -0.11 1.61
N ALA A 141 3.18 -0.91 0.55
CA ALA A 141 4.06 -0.75 -0.61
C ALA A 141 3.81 0.58 -1.33
N LEU A 142 2.54 0.94 -1.56
CA LEU A 142 2.18 2.22 -2.19
C LEU A 142 2.60 3.41 -1.32
N LEU A 143 2.44 3.29 0.00
CA LEU A 143 2.79 4.34 0.93
C LEU A 143 4.31 4.57 1.02
N TRP A 144 5.09 3.51 1.25
CA TRP A 144 6.51 3.64 1.60
C TRP A 144 7.44 3.53 0.39
N LYS A 145 7.16 2.64 -0.56
CA LYS A 145 8.00 2.47 -1.75
C LYS A 145 7.65 3.47 -2.84
N ASN A 146 6.36 3.65 -3.11
CA ASN A 146 5.91 4.51 -4.20
C ASN A 146 5.68 5.96 -3.74
N ARG A 147 5.65 6.23 -2.43
CA ARG A 147 5.29 7.53 -1.85
C ARG A 147 3.96 8.05 -2.40
N ASP A 148 3.00 7.16 -2.63
CA ASP A 148 1.67 7.48 -3.16
C ASP A 148 0.59 7.27 -2.09
N PRO A 149 0.36 8.26 -1.21
CA PRO A 149 -0.66 8.12 -0.16
C PRO A 149 -2.09 8.02 -0.71
N PHE A 150 -2.35 8.54 -1.92
CA PHE A 150 -3.65 8.32 -2.57
C PHE A 150 -3.83 6.84 -2.92
N GLY A 151 -2.86 6.22 -3.61
CA GLY A 151 -2.87 4.79 -3.89
C GLY A 151 -2.94 3.94 -2.60
N ALA A 152 -2.18 4.32 -1.58
CA ALA A 152 -2.22 3.65 -0.27
C ALA A 152 -3.63 3.69 0.35
N SER A 153 -4.34 4.82 0.25
CA SER A 153 -5.73 4.91 0.71
C SER A 153 -6.66 3.92 -0.02
N ILE A 154 -6.44 3.64 -1.30
CA ILE A 154 -7.19 2.62 -2.05
C ILE A 154 -6.80 1.21 -1.59
N GLY A 155 -5.52 0.96 -1.25
CA GLY A 155 -5.10 -0.28 -0.62
C GLY A 155 -5.78 -0.50 0.74
N LEU A 156 -5.89 0.55 1.56
CA LEU A 156 -6.62 0.51 2.83
C LEU A 156 -8.13 0.31 2.62
N TRP A 157 -8.71 0.89 1.57
CA TRP A 157 -10.10 0.64 1.17
C TRP A 157 -10.31 -0.84 0.87
N LEU A 158 -9.41 -1.47 0.11
CA LEU A 158 -9.50 -2.89 -0.22
C LEU A 158 -9.37 -3.75 1.04
N PHE A 159 -8.51 -3.37 2.00
CA PHE A 159 -8.43 -4.04 3.30
C PHE A 159 -9.76 -3.96 4.08
N GLY A 160 -10.39 -2.78 4.11
CA GLY A 160 -11.72 -2.61 4.71
C GLY A 160 -12.77 -3.47 4.03
N VAL A 161 -12.74 -3.56 2.70
CA VAL A 161 -13.63 -4.45 1.95
C VAL A 161 -13.35 -5.93 2.21
N SER A 162 -12.09 -6.34 2.38
CA SER A 162 -11.75 -7.70 2.80
C SER A 162 -12.33 -8.04 4.17
N LEU A 163 -12.42 -7.08 5.09
CA LEU A 163 -13.11 -7.26 6.37
C LEU A 163 -14.62 -7.39 6.20
N LEU A 164 -15.23 -6.60 5.30
CA LEU A 164 -16.66 -6.74 4.97
C LEU A 164 -16.97 -8.11 4.38
N ASP A 165 -16.05 -8.64 3.56
CA ASP A 165 -16.16 -9.95 2.93
C ASP A 165 -16.03 -11.10 3.94
N VAL A 166 -15.06 -11.06 4.86
CA VAL A 166 -14.93 -12.13 5.85
C VAL A 166 -16.00 -12.10 6.95
N ALA A 167 -16.64 -10.94 7.17
CA ALA A 167 -17.62 -10.76 8.23
C ALA A 167 -18.83 -11.73 8.17
N PRO A 168 -19.54 -11.90 7.04
CA PRO A 168 -20.62 -12.90 6.93
C PRO A 168 -20.09 -14.33 7.08
N TYR A 169 -18.89 -14.63 6.61
CA TYR A 169 -18.27 -15.95 6.78
C TYR A 169 -18.00 -16.25 8.27
N MET A 170 -17.55 -15.27 9.05
CA MET A 170 -17.46 -15.39 10.52
C MET A 170 -18.84 -15.51 11.17
N TYR A 171 -19.81 -14.69 10.72
CA TYR A 171 -21.16 -14.64 11.28
C TYR A 171 -21.90 -15.98 11.12
N ASP A 172 -21.73 -16.63 9.97
CA ASP A 172 -22.39 -17.87 9.58
C ASP A 172 -21.97 -19.07 10.44
N ALA A 173 -20.78 -19.03 11.05
CA ALA A 173 -20.21 -20.18 11.77
C ALA A 173 -21.10 -20.75 12.91
N TRP A 174 -21.96 -19.94 13.54
CA TRP A 174 -22.89 -20.45 14.56
C TRP A 174 -24.16 -21.09 13.99
N GLU A 175 -24.66 -20.59 12.86
CA GLU A 175 -25.87 -21.08 12.20
C GLU A 175 -25.63 -21.19 10.68
N PRO A 176 -24.90 -22.21 10.22
CA PRO A 176 -24.36 -22.21 8.88
C PRO A 176 -25.43 -22.33 7.80
N LYS A 177 -25.45 -21.37 6.88
CA LYS A 177 -26.41 -21.24 5.78
C LYS A 177 -25.72 -20.85 4.46
N LEU A 178 -24.52 -20.28 4.53
CA LEU A 178 -23.78 -19.89 3.33
C LEU A 178 -23.33 -21.12 2.54
N THR A 179 -23.49 -21.05 1.22
CA THR A 179 -22.92 -22.06 0.32
C THR A 179 -21.43 -21.78 0.16
N LEU A 180 -20.60 -22.72 0.57
CA LEU A 180 -19.15 -22.66 0.50
C LEU A 180 -18.66 -23.05 -0.91
N LEU A 181 -17.38 -22.80 -1.20
CA LEU A 181 -16.76 -23.06 -2.50
C LEU A 181 -16.96 -24.52 -3.01
N GLY A 182 -17.10 -25.48 -2.08
CA GLY A 182 -17.35 -26.90 -2.38
C GLY A 182 -18.81 -27.28 -2.67
N GLY A 183 -19.77 -26.35 -2.56
CA GLY A 183 -21.18 -26.59 -2.86
C GLY A 183 -22.06 -27.07 -1.69
N GLY A 184 -21.52 -27.16 -0.47
CA GLY A 184 -22.26 -27.42 0.77
C GLY A 184 -22.23 -26.21 1.72
N THR A 185 -22.68 -26.40 2.95
CA THR A 185 -22.70 -25.39 4.03
C THR A 185 -21.82 -25.84 5.20
N GLY A 186 -21.64 -25.01 6.23
CA GLY A 186 -20.90 -25.44 7.43
C GLY A 186 -21.53 -26.62 8.21
N ASN A 187 -22.74 -27.07 7.85
CA ASN A 187 -23.36 -28.26 8.46
C ASN A 187 -22.86 -29.59 7.86
N ASP A 188 -22.46 -29.60 6.59
CA ASP A 188 -22.09 -30.81 5.83
C ASP A 188 -20.70 -30.71 5.18
N SER A 189 -20.07 -29.53 5.25
CA SER A 189 -18.76 -29.23 4.68
C SER A 189 -17.85 -28.56 5.71
N PHE A 190 -16.53 -28.67 5.50
CA PHE A 190 -15.56 -27.99 6.35
C PHE A 190 -15.70 -26.47 6.25
N HIS A 191 -15.73 -25.80 7.40
CA HIS A 191 -15.88 -24.36 7.50
C HIS A 191 -14.83 -23.80 8.47
N ASP A 192 -13.99 -22.88 7.97
CA ASP A 192 -12.81 -22.42 8.71
C ASP A 192 -13.17 -21.80 10.05
N TRP A 193 -14.14 -20.88 10.06
CA TRP A 193 -14.54 -20.20 11.29
C TRP A 193 -15.28 -21.08 12.29
N ILE A 194 -15.94 -22.16 11.86
CA ILE A 194 -16.48 -23.16 12.79
C ILE A 194 -15.31 -23.81 13.53
N TYR A 195 -14.33 -24.33 12.79
CA TYR A 195 -13.13 -24.93 13.37
C TYR A 195 -12.38 -23.96 14.30
N LEU A 196 -12.13 -22.72 13.84
CA LEU A 196 -11.36 -21.73 14.59
C LEU A 196 -12.09 -21.34 15.88
N PHE A 197 -13.38 -21.01 15.81
CA PHE A 197 -14.11 -20.61 17.02
C PHE A 197 -14.36 -21.77 17.97
N ASP A 198 -14.64 -22.98 17.48
CA ASP A 198 -14.81 -24.16 18.33
C ASP A 198 -13.51 -24.51 19.07
N SER A 199 -12.37 -24.43 18.39
CA SER A 199 -11.04 -24.72 18.98
C SER A 199 -10.69 -23.83 20.20
N VAL A 200 -11.32 -22.65 20.31
CA VAL A 200 -11.15 -21.72 21.43
C VAL A 200 -12.42 -21.56 22.27
N ASN A 201 -13.44 -22.41 22.05
CA ASN A 201 -14.73 -22.39 22.73
C ASN A 201 -15.46 -21.04 22.64
N GLN A 202 -15.43 -20.41 21.46
CA GLN A 202 -16.07 -19.11 21.17
C GLN A 202 -17.13 -19.20 20.06
N LEU A 203 -17.54 -20.41 19.66
CA LEU A 203 -18.47 -20.60 18.54
C LEU A 203 -19.80 -19.83 18.72
N HIS A 204 -20.34 -19.77 19.93
CA HIS A 204 -21.55 -19.02 20.25
C HIS A 204 -21.42 -17.49 20.07
N HIS A 205 -20.20 -16.95 20.00
CA HIS A 205 -19.95 -15.53 19.76
C HIS A 205 -19.76 -15.20 18.28
N ALA A 206 -19.82 -16.18 17.37
CA ALA A 206 -19.56 -16.00 15.94
C ALA A 206 -20.36 -14.83 15.33
N GLN A 207 -21.67 -14.74 15.60
CA GLN A 207 -22.52 -13.67 15.10
C GLN A 207 -22.11 -12.29 15.62
N ALA A 208 -21.73 -12.19 16.90
CA ALA A 208 -21.28 -10.93 17.49
C ALA A 208 -19.93 -10.50 16.92
N ILE A 209 -19.01 -11.45 16.74
CA ILE A 209 -17.69 -11.21 16.14
C ILE A 209 -17.85 -10.82 14.66
N GLY A 210 -18.66 -11.53 13.88
CA GLY A 210 -18.96 -11.17 12.49
C GLY A 210 -19.56 -9.78 12.35
N ALA A 211 -20.52 -9.42 13.23
CA ALA A 211 -21.09 -8.07 13.25
C ALA A 211 -20.05 -6.99 13.60
N PHE A 212 -19.15 -7.28 14.55
CA PHE A 212 -18.04 -6.40 14.88
C PHE A 212 -17.07 -6.25 13.70
N THR A 213 -16.70 -7.35 13.04
CA THR A 213 -15.82 -7.34 11.87
C THR A 213 -16.44 -6.55 10.72
N HIS A 214 -17.75 -6.68 10.50
CA HIS A 214 -18.47 -5.87 9.52
C HIS A 214 -18.38 -4.38 9.86
N ALA A 215 -18.71 -4.00 11.11
CA ALA A 215 -18.62 -2.61 11.56
C ALA A 215 -17.20 -2.04 11.44
N LEU A 216 -16.18 -2.84 11.76
CA LEU A 216 -14.78 -2.49 11.58
C LEU A 216 -14.44 -2.29 10.10
N GLY A 217 -14.90 -3.18 9.22
CA GLY A 217 -14.74 -3.05 7.76
C GLY A 217 -15.33 -1.74 7.24
N VAL A 218 -16.56 -1.40 7.63
CA VAL A 218 -17.20 -0.11 7.29
C VAL A 218 -16.36 1.06 7.79
N ALA A 219 -15.91 1.01 9.05
CA ALA A 219 -15.09 2.08 9.63
C ALA A 219 -13.77 2.28 8.86
N VAL A 220 -13.11 1.19 8.46
CA VAL A 220 -11.86 1.23 7.67
C VAL A 220 -12.11 1.76 6.26
N VAL A 221 -13.20 1.35 5.59
CA VAL A 221 -13.60 1.90 4.29
C VAL A 221 -13.82 3.41 4.38
N LEU A 222 -14.54 3.89 5.39
CA LEU A 222 -14.78 5.32 5.60
C LEU A 222 -13.47 6.08 5.89
N LEU A 223 -12.59 5.50 6.71
CA LEU A 223 -11.28 6.08 7.00
C LEU A 223 -10.42 6.18 5.73
N ALA A 224 -10.39 5.13 4.91
CA ALA A 224 -9.68 5.11 3.63
C ALA A 224 -10.19 6.20 2.68
N LEU A 225 -11.50 6.33 2.53
CA LEU A 225 -12.12 7.37 1.69
C LEU A 225 -11.83 8.78 2.22
N ALA A 226 -11.91 8.98 3.54
CA ALA A 226 -11.58 10.25 4.17
C ALA A 226 -10.10 10.61 3.98
N TRP A 227 -9.20 9.63 4.09
CA TRP A 227 -7.77 9.82 3.83
C TRP A 227 -7.51 10.20 2.37
N GLY A 228 -8.06 9.44 1.41
CA GLY A 228 -7.95 9.74 -0.01
C GLY A 228 -8.50 11.14 -0.35
N ALA A 229 -9.66 11.51 0.22
CA ALA A 229 -10.22 12.85 0.07
C ALA A 229 -9.30 13.94 0.65
N GLY A 230 -8.69 13.69 1.81
CA GLY A 230 -7.71 14.58 2.43
C GLY A 230 -6.49 14.81 1.54
N VAL A 231 -5.92 13.74 0.98
CA VAL A 231 -4.79 13.80 0.03
C VAL A 231 -5.17 14.61 -1.21
N LEU A 232 -6.35 14.39 -1.80
CA LEU A 232 -6.80 15.17 -2.96
C LEU A 232 -7.04 16.65 -2.63
N ARG A 233 -7.54 16.97 -1.43
CA ARG A 233 -7.67 18.37 -0.99
C ARG A 233 -6.32 19.08 -0.95
N LEU A 234 -5.27 18.39 -0.52
CA LEU A 234 -3.91 18.93 -0.52
C LEU A 234 -3.34 19.05 -1.94
N GLN A 235 -3.52 18.02 -2.78
CA GLN A 235 -3.09 18.02 -4.18
C GLN A 235 -3.72 19.16 -5.00
N ARG A 236 -4.99 19.50 -4.75
CA ARG A 236 -5.70 20.59 -5.43
C ARG A 236 -4.95 21.92 -5.41
N ARG A 237 -4.20 22.21 -4.33
CA ARG A 237 -3.43 23.46 -4.19
C ARG A 237 -2.18 23.51 -5.07
N ARG A 238 -1.75 22.37 -5.62
CA ARG A 238 -0.52 22.19 -6.40
C ARG A 238 -0.80 21.69 -7.83
N VAL A 239 -2.07 21.71 -8.25
CA VAL A 239 -2.42 21.43 -9.64
C VAL A 239 -1.90 22.57 -10.49
N ALA A 240 -0.92 22.29 -11.35
CA ALA A 240 -0.47 23.27 -12.32
C ALA A 240 -1.60 23.49 -13.31
N GLY A 241 -2.10 24.73 -13.42
CA GLY A 241 -2.96 25.11 -14.52
C GLY A 241 -2.22 24.94 -15.83
N GLU A 242 -2.93 24.52 -16.87
CA GLU A 242 -2.47 24.62 -18.26
C GLU A 242 -1.98 26.06 -18.48
N VAL A 243 -0.66 26.25 -18.56
CA VAL A 243 -0.13 27.44 -19.21
C VAL A 243 -0.54 27.27 -20.65
N LEU A 244 -1.58 27.99 -21.04
CA LEU A 244 -1.98 28.15 -22.43
C LEU A 244 -0.72 28.50 -23.21
N VAL A 245 -0.34 27.63 -24.14
CA VAL A 245 0.64 27.95 -25.16
C VAL A 245 -0.01 29.03 -26.01
N GLU A 246 0.31 30.30 -25.73
CA GLU A 246 -0.04 31.37 -26.64
C GLU A 246 0.77 31.18 -27.94
N PRO A 247 0.11 31.24 -29.11
CA PRO A 247 0.70 30.98 -30.42
C PRO A 247 1.70 32.05 -30.88
#